data_AF-A0AA43BF56-F1
#
_entry.id   AF-A0AA43BF56-F1
#
_cell.length_a   1.000
_cell.length_b   1.000
_cell.length_c   1.000
_cell.angle_alpha   90.00
_cell.angle_beta   90.00
_cell.angle_gamma   90.00
#
_symmetry.space_group_name_H-M   'P 1'
#
loop_
_entity.id
_entity.type
_entity.pdbx_description
1 polymer ?
#
loop_
_entity_poly.entity_id
_entity_poly.type
_entity_poly.pdbx_seq_one_letter_code
_entity_poly.pdbx_strand_id
1 'polypeptide(L)' 'MAEFTGRSLHLVKKALTIAVLAIERQPGPFQSSSDQADMKALLDALIQNDTELAFYARSARIAVTGEPD' A
#
# COMPACT_ATOMS: atom_id res chain seq x y z
N MET A 1 3.75 14.90 14.40
CA MET A 1 3.88 14.11 13.16
C MET A 1 3.46 15.01 12.00
N ALA A 2 4.14 14.92 10.85
CA ALA A 2 3.76 15.73 9.69
C ALA A 2 2.37 15.31 9.20
N GLU A 3 1.48 16.27 8.99
CA GLU A 3 0.15 16.01 8.44
C GLU A 3 0.26 15.92 6.91
N PHE A 4 -0.14 14.79 6.34
CA PHE A 4 -0.19 14.62 4.89
C PHE A 4 -1.54 15.09 4.37
N THR A 5 -1.55 15.93 3.34
CA THR A 5 -2.78 16.47 2.75
C THR A 5 -2.70 16.48 1.22
N GLY A 6 -3.87 16.47 0.57
CA GLY A 6 -3.97 16.55 -0.89
C GLY A 6 -3.03 15.57 -1.62
N ARG A 7 -2.12 16.11 -2.43
CA ARG A 7 -1.19 15.31 -3.24
C ARG A 7 -0.20 14.49 -2.40
N SER A 8 0.30 15.01 -1.28
CA SER A 8 1.27 14.25 -0.47
C SER A 8 0.60 13.04 0.18
N LEU A 9 -0.63 13.20 0.68
CA LEU A 9 -1.44 12.08 1.19
C LEU A 9 -1.71 11.04 0.10
N HIS A 10 -2.06 11.48 -1.11
CA HIS A 10 -2.27 10.57 -2.25
C HIS A 10 -1.01 9.73 -2.55
N LEU A 11 0.17 10.36 -2.55
CA LEU A 11 1.44 9.66 -2.78
C LEU A 11 1.78 8.67 -1.65
N VAL A 12 1.50 9.04 -0.40
CA VAL A 12 1.70 8.14 0.77
C VAL A 12 0.82 6.90 0.66
N LYS A 13 -0.49 7.06 0.39
CA LYS A 13 -1.41 5.93 0.19
C LYS A 13 -0.92 5.00 -0.92
N LYS A 14 -0.48 5.57 -2.04
CA LYS A 14 0.05 4.82 -3.18
C LYS A 14 1.33 4.05 -2.83
N ALA A 15 2.25 4.70 -2.12
CA ALA A 15 3.50 4.07 -1.68
C ALA A 15 3.26 2.93 -0.68
N LEU A 16 2.39 3.15 0.31
CA LEU A 16 2.01 2.12 1.29
C LEU A 16 1.38 0.91 0.60
N THR A 17 0.47 1.12 -0.34
CA THR A 17 -0.18 0.02 -1.07
C THR A 17 0.82 -0.81 -1.87
N ILE A 18 1.81 -0.17 -2.51
CA ILE A 18 2.89 -0.87 -3.23
C ILE A 18 3.75 -1.67 -2.26
N ALA A 19 4.14 -1.07 -1.14
CA ALA A 19 5.00 -1.74 -0.15
C ALA A 19 4.30 -2.95 0.47
N VAL A 20 3.04 -2.81 0.88
CA VAL A 20 2.23 -3.92 1.44
C VAL A 20 2.17 -5.09 0.45
N LEU A 21 1.86 -4.81 -0.82
CA LEU A 21 1.78 -5.85 -1.85
C LEU A 21 3.14 -6.48 -2.16
N ALA A 22 4.20 -5.67 -2.24
CA ALA A 22 5.56 -6.17 -2.50
C ALA A 22 6.03 -7.11 -1.39
N ILE A 23 5.79 -6.75 -0.12
CA ILE A 23 6.14 -7.61 1.03
C ILE A 23 5.27 -8.87 1.03
N GLU A 24 3.96 -8.75 0.78
CA GLU A 24 3.04 -9.91 0.71
C GLU A 24 3.48 -10.95 -0.31
N ARG A 25 3.95 -10.49 -1.48
CA ARG A 25 4.36 -11.32 -2.61
C ARG A 25 5.74 -11.95 -2.47
N GLN A 26 6.48 -11.65 -1.41
CA GLN A 26 7.79 -12.25 -1.15
C GLN A 26 7.74 -13.19 0.07
N PRO A 27 7.03 -14.33 -0.02
CA PRO A 27 6.97 -15.28 1.07
C PRO A 27 8.37 -15.87 1.31
N GLY A 28 8.78 -15.95 2.57
CA GLY A 28 10.06 -16.52 2.95
C GLY A 28 10.53 -16.10 4.34
N PRO A 29 11.67 -16.64 4.81
CA PRO A 29 12.20 -16.35 6.14
C PRO A 29 12.60 -14.87 6.36
N PHE A 30 12.68 -14.09 5.28
CA PHE A 30 12.99 -12.65 5.31
C PHE A 30 11.80 -11.78 4.87
N GLN A 31 10.58 -12.33 4.88
CA GLN A 31 9.38 -11.53 4.69
C GLN A 31 9.19 -10.62 5.90
N SER A 32 9.17 -9.30 5.69
CA SER A 32 9.00 -8.34 6.78
C SER A 32 7.54 -8.19 7.19
N SER A 33 6.96 -9.23 7.81
CA SER A 33 5.54 -9.26 8.19
C SER A 33 5.17 -8.17 9.19
N SER A 34 6.10 -7.77 10.07
CA SER A 34 5.89 -6.64 10.99
C SER A 34 5.72 -5.32 10.24
N ASP A 35 6.65 -5.01 9.32
CA ASP A 35 6.56 -3.79 8.51
C ASP A 35 5.30 -3.79 7.65
N GLN A 36 4.93 -4.94 7.09
CA GLN A 36 3.69 -5.08 6.32
C GLN A 36 2.46 -4.77 7.17
N ALA A 37 2.39 -5.29 8.40
CA ALA A 37 1.27 -5.06 9.31
C ALA A 37 1.16 -3.58 9.70
N ASP A 38 2.27 -2.94 10.04
CA ASP A 38 2.31 -1.51 10.38
C ASP A 38 1.89 -0.64 9.20
N MET A 39 2.40 -0.94 7.99
CA MET A 39 2.03 -0.22 6.78
C MET A 39 0.56 -0.43 6.42
N LYS A 40 0.01 -1.63 6.62
CA LYS A 40 -1.40 -1.93 6.39
C LYS A 40 -2.29 -1.17 7.38
N ALA A 41 -1.93 -1.15 8.67
CA ALA A 41 -2.68 -0.41 9.68
C ALA A 41 -2.72 1.09 9.38
N LEU A 42 -1.60 1.67 8.93
CA LEU A 42 -1.57 3.07 8.50
C LEU A 42 -2.40 3.29 7.23
N LEU A 43 -2.33 2.37 6.26
CA LEU A 43 -3.14 2.47 5.04
C LEU A 43 -4.64 2.43 5.37
N ASP A 44 -5.07 1.51 6.23
CA ASP A 44 -6.46 1.38 6.68
C ASP A 44 -6.95 2.63 7.40
N ALA A 45 -6.07 3.30 8.17
CA ALA A 45 -6.40 4.57 8.83
C ALA A 45 -6.50 5.77 7.85
N LEU A 46 -5.82 5.72 6.70
CA LEU A 46 -5.78 6.81 5.71
C LEU A 46 -6.83 6.64 4.60
N ILE A 47 -7.17 5.40 4.23
CA ILE A 47 -8.16 5.08 3.21
C ILE A 47 -9.55 5.51 3.67
N GLN A 48 -10.31 6.15 2.78
CA GLN A 48 -11.65 6.63 3.11
C GLN A 48 -12.75 5.61 2.77
N ASN A 49 -12.51 4.72 1.80
CA ASN A 49 -13.47 3.72 1.35
C ASN A 49 -12.81 2.64 0.48
N ASP A 50 -13.53 1.54 0.28
CA ASP A 50 -13.06 0.39 -0.51
C ASP A 50 -12.81 0.72 -1.98
N THR A 51 -13.54 1.67 -2.56
CA THR A 51 -13.32 2.12 -3.95
C THR A 51 -11.95 2.78 -4.10
N GLU A 52 -11.56 3.62 -3.14
CA GLU A 52 -10.23 4.23 -3.09
C GLU A 52 -9.15 3.16 -2.94
N LEU A 53 -9.36 2.17 -2.05
CA LEU A 53 -8.43 1.07 -1.87
C LEU A 53 -8.27 0.25 -3.16
N ALA A 54 -9.37 -0.07 -3.85
CA ALA A 54 -9.34 -0.80 -5.11
C ALA A 54 -8.52 -0.07 -6.19
N PHE A 55 -8.62 1.27 -6.25
CA PHE A 55 -7.83 2.07 -7.17
C PHE A 55 -6.33 1.97 -6.90
N TYR A 56 -5.90 2.14 -5.64
CA TYR A 56 -4.49 1.99 -5.31
C TYR A 56 -4.01 0.55 -5.45
N ALA A 57 -4.82 -0.44 -5.09
CA ALA A 57 -4.49 -1.86 -5.20
C ALA A 57 -4.21 -2.24 -6.66
N ARG A 58 -5.05 -1.76 -7.59
CA ARG A 58 -4.81 -1.93 -9.03
C ARG A 58 -3.49 -1.28 -9.47
N SER A 59 -3.24 -0.04 -9.04
CA SER A 59 -1.96 0.62 -9.35
C SER A 59 -0.76 -0.09 -8.73
N ALA A 60 -0.91 -0.70 -7.55
CA ALA A 60 0.14 -1.43 -6.88
C ALA A 60 0.45 -2.74 -7.60
N ARG A 61 -0.56 -3.48 -8.06
CA ARG A 61 -0.36 -4.69 -8.89
C ARG A 61 0.44 -4.37 -10.14
N ILE A 62 0.05 -3.35 -10.90
CA ILE A 62 0.81 -2.92 -12.09
C ILE A 62 2.27 -2.62 -11.74
N ALA A 63 2.51 -1.94 -10.60
CA ALA A 63 3.86 -1.57 -10.19
C ALA A 63 4.72 -2.77 -9.72
N VAL A 64 4.11 -3.76 -9.08
CA VAL A 64 4.81 -4.90 -8.46
C VAL A 64 4.92 -6.10 -9.41
N THR A 65 3.89 -6.35 -10.22
CA THR A 65 3.80 -7.52 -11.10
C THR A 65 3.89 -7.18 -12.58
N GLY A 66 3.70 -5.92 -12.96
CA GLY A 66 3.56 -5.52 -14.36
C GLY A 66 2.17 -5.84 -14.96
N GLU A 67 1.26 -6.40 -14.16
CA GLU A 67 -0.06 -6.86 -14.60
C GLU A 67 -1.18 -6.00 -13.99
N PRO A 68 -2.24 -5.67 -14.75
CA PRO A 68 -3.32 -4.81 -14.29
C PRO A 68 -4.43 -5.52 -13.50
N ASP A 69 -4.47 -6.86 -13.47
CA ASP A 69 -5.57 -7.66 -12.93
C ASP A 69 -5.16 -8.42 -11.65
#